data_AF-A0A370N7L0-F1
#
_entry.id   AF-A0A370N7L0-F1
#
_cell.length_a   1.000
_cell.length_b   1.000
_cell.length_c   1.000
_cell.angle_alpha   90.00
_cell.angle_beta   90.00
_cell.angle_gamma   90.00
#
_symmetry.space_group_name_H-M   'P 1'
#
loop_
_entity.id
_entity.type
_entity.pdbx_description
1 polymer ?
#
loop_
_entity_poly.entity_id
_entity_poly.type
_entity_poly.pdbx_seq_one_letter_code
_entity_poly.pdbx_strand_id
1 'polypeptide(L)'
;MTDLSAAAFTNTPVGNATALRRREPLRKFWFDDVPPRESIADERRHRQERLAVAFRLFARYGFDQGLAGHITARDPEWPDHFWVNPFGKHFSRIRVSDLLLVNAQGEIVVGEGPVNQAAFAIHAAIHEARPDVIAAAHTHSLYGKAWSTLGRTLDPLTQDSCAFYQDHALFDDFRGVVLDTGEGARIAAALGERRAVILKNHGILTAGPSIEAAAWWYIALDNACHAQLLAEAAGTPQAIPHDVATLTHEQVGRPGGALFAFESLLEGLVEAEPDVLT
;
A
#
# COMPACT_ATOMS: atom_id res chain seq x y z
N MET A 1 -6.86 -87.49 -9.12
CA MET A 1 -6.72 -87.45 -7.66
C MET A 1 -5.28 -87.09 -7.34
N THR A 2 -5.02 -85.83 -7.05
CA THR A 2 -4.38 -85.32 -5.81
C THR A 2 -4.12 -83.84 -6.04
N ASP A 3 -5.07 -83.06 -5.55
CA ASP A 3 -4.96 -81.64 -5.30
C ASP A 3 -4.33 -81.49 -3.91
N LEU A 4 -3.28 -80.69 -3.78
CA LEU A 4 -2.90 -80.07 -2.51
C LEU A 4 -2.16 -78.77 -2.85
N SER A 5 -2.89 -77.69 -2.59
CA SER A 5 -2.51 -76.30 -2.75
C SER A 5 -1.34 -75.90 -1.85
N ALA A 6 -0.37 -75.20 -2.45
CA ALA A 6 0.57 -74.36 -1.73
C ALA A 6 0.24 -72.90 -2.06
N ALA A 7 -0.16 -72.15 -1.04
CA ALA A 7 -0.49 -70.74 -1.13
C ALA A 7 0.72 -69.93 -1.59
N ALA A 8 0.66 -69.40 -2.82
CA ALA A 8 1.58 -68.36 -3.27
C ALA A 8 1.04 -67.01 -2.79
N PHE A 9 1.75 -66.40 -1.84
CA PHE A 9 1.55 -65.01 -1.47
C PHE A 9 1.65 -64.13 -2.72
N THR A 10 0.54 -63.51 -3.11
CA THR A 10 0.54 -62.44 -4.11
C THR A 10 1.25 -61.24 -3.51
N ASN A 11 2.53 -61.07 -3.83
CA ASN A 11 3.25 -59.85 -3.56
C ASN A 11 2.77 -58.81 -4.58
N THR A 12 1.65 -58.15 -4.28
CA THR A 12 1.22 -56.95 -5.01
C THR A 12 2.37 -55.94 -4.88
N PRO A 13 2.98 -55.45 -5.97
CA PRO A 13 3.96 -54.39 -5.84
C PRO A 13 3.22 -53.20 -5.23
N VAL A 14 3.65 -52.78 -4.05
CA VAL A 14 3.30 -51.48 -3.48
C VAL A 14 3.67 -50.47 -4.57
N GLY A 15 2.63 -49.90 -5.21
CA GLY A 15 2.79 -48.92 -6.25
C GLY A 15 3.71 -47.83 -5.73
N ASN A 16 4.89 -47.72 -6.35
CA ASN A 16 5.92 -46.77 -5.99
C ASN A 16 5.26 -45.39 -5.89
N ALA A 17 5.40 -44.76 -4.73
CA ALA A 17 5.02 -43.37 -4.51
C ALA A 17 5.52 -42.53 -5.69
N THR A 18 4.61 -41.75 -6.24
CA THR A 18 4.74 -40.84 -7.38
C THR A 18 6.09 -40.11 -7.39
N ALA A 19 7.05 -40.64 -8.14
CA ALA A 19 8.34 -40.00 -8.32
C ALA A 19 8.12 -38.61 -8.94
N LEU A 20 8.63 -37.57 -8.27
CA LEU A 20 8.60 -36.19 -8.76
C LEU A 20 9.23 -36.15 -10.16
N ARG A 21 8.43 -35.81 -11.18
CA ARG A 21 8.95 -35.65 -12.55
C ARG A 21 9.87 -34.44 -12.57
N ARG A 22 11.16 -34.68 -12.86
CA ARG A 22 12.11 -33.61 -13.17
C ARG A 22 11.66 -32.92 -14.46
N ARG A 23 10.96 -31.79 -14.33
CA ARG A 23 10.75 -30.83 -15.42
C ARG A 23 12.02 -29.99 -15.56
N GLU A 24 12.23 -29.39 -16.73
CA GLU A 24 13.27 -28.37 -16.88
C GLU A 24 13.04 -27.26 -15.85
N PRO A 25 14.09 -26.81 -15.14
CA PRO A 25 13.96 -25.71 -14.19
C PRO A 25 13.46 -24.46 -14.90
N LEU A 26 12.23 -24.03 -14.58
CA LEU A 26 11.68 -22.77 -15.04
C LEU A 26 12.14 -21.66 -14.10
N ARG A 27 12.80 -20.63 -14.65
CA ARG A 27 13.16 -19.42 -13.91
C ARG A 27 12.06 -18.38 -14.13
N LYS A 28 11.15 -18.24 -13.17
CA LYS A 28 10.13 -17.18 -13.16
C LYS A 28 10.63 -16.02 -12.31
N PHE A 29 10.62 -14.80 -12.85
CA PHE A 29 10.97 -13.61 -12.10
C PHE A 29 9.70 -12.92 -11.59
N TRP A 30 9.80 -12.29 -10.43
CA TRP A 30 8.71 -11.62 -9.75
C TRP A 30 8.54 -10.17 -10.24
N PHE A 31 9.05 -9.80 -11.41
CA PHE A 31 9.09 -8.40 -11.86
C PHE A 31 8.61 -8.24 -13.30
N ASP A 32 7.86 -9.23 -13.80
CA ASP A 32 7.24 -9.13 -15.12
C ASP A 32 6.19 -8.01 -15.12
N ASP A 33 6.08 -7.28 -16.24
CA ASP A 33 5.12 -6.20 -16.39
C ASP A 33 3.68 -6.73 -16.29
N VAL A 34 2.83 -5.99 -15.59
CA VAL A 34 1.41 -6.28 -15.51
C VAL A 34 0.76 -5.87 -16.83
N PRO A 35 0.06 -6.78 -17.54
CA PRO A 35 -0.59 -6.42 -18.79
C PRO A 35 -1.68 -5.37 -18.54
N PRO A 36 -1.85 -4.39 -19.44
CA PRO A 36 -2.91 -3.39 -19.30
C PRO A 36 -4.28 -4.07 -19.29
N ARG A 37 -5.25 -3.44 -18.63
CA ARG A 37 -6.62 -3.96 -18.57
C ARG A 37 -7.35 -3.71 -19.88
N GLU A 38 -8.29 -4.59 -20.21
CA GLU A 38 -8.94 -4.63 -21.53
C GLU A 38 -9.86 -3.42 -21.78
N SER A 39 -10.41 -2.83 -20.71
CA SER A 39 -11.28 -1.66 -20.80
C SER A 39 -11.10 -0.68 -19.63
N ILE A 40 -11.58 0.56 -19.82
CA ILE A 40 -11.68 1.58 -18.77
C ILE A 40 -12.55 1.10 -17.60
N ALA A 41 -13.60 0.33 -17.88
CA ALA A 41 -14.46 -0.23 -16.84
C ALA A 41 -13.71 -1.26 -15.98
N ASP A 42 -12.87 -2.10 -16.59
CA ASP A 42 -12.05 -3.09 -15.87
C ASP A 42 -10.98 -2.41 -15.02
N GLU A 43 -10.32 -1.39 -15.55
CA GLU A 43 -9.34 -0.60 -14.80
C GLU A 43 -10.00 0.13 -13.62
N ARG A 44 -11.19 0.71 -13.82
CA ARG A 44 -11.94 1.37 -12.75
C ARG A 44 -12.30 0.38 -11.65
N ARG A 45 -12.84 -0.78 -12.02
CA ARG A 45 -13.20 -1.85 -11.10
C ARG A 45 -11.97 -2.34 -10.32
N HIS A 46 -10.84 -2.55 -11.00
CA HIS A 46 -9.57 -2.90 -10.37
C HIS A 46 -9.18 -1.87 -9.30
N ARG A 47 -9.15 -0.58 -9.65
CA ARG A 47 -8.81 0.50 -8.69
C ARG A 47 -9.75 0.54 -7.49
N GLN A 48 -11.05 0.38 -7.70
CA GLN A 48 -12.04 0.34 -6.61
C GLN A 48 -11.82 -0.84 -5.67
N GLU A 49 -11.61 -2.05 -6.21
CA GLU A 49 -11.33 -3.24 -5.41
C GLU A 49 -10.06 -3.09 -4.57
N ARG A 50 -8.97 -2.63 -5.20
CA ARG A 50 -7.69 -2.41 -4.51
C ARG A 50 -7.81 -1.33 -3.45
N LEU A 51 -8.59 -0.27 -3.71
CA LEU A 51 -8.83 0.79 -2.75
C LEU A 51 -9.61 0.28 -1.53
N ALA A 52 -10.68 -0.48 -1.72
CA ALA A 52 -11.44 -1.08 -0.63
C ALA A 52 -10.58 -2.05 0.20
N VAL A 53 -9.78 -2.89 -0.47
CA VAL A 53 -8.79 -3.78 0.18
C VAL A 53 -7.76 -2.99 0.97
N ALA A 54 -7.21 -1.90 0.43
CA ALA A 54 -6.21 -1.08 1.10
C ALA A 54 -6.72 -0.52 2.44
N PHE A 55 -7.98 -0.09 2.52
CA PHE A 55 -8.58 0.33 3.79
C PHE A 55 -8.66 -0.83 4.79
N ARG A 56 -9.10 -2.01 4.39
CA ARG A 56 -9.18 -3.15 5.30
C ARG A 56 -7.81 -3.63 5.77
N LEU A 57 -6.80 -3.59 4.90
CA LEU A 57 -5.42 -3.80 5.28
C LEU A 57 -4.99 -2.76 6.32
N PHE A 58 -5.22 -1.47 6.07
CA PHE A 58 -4.90 -0.41 7.04
C PHE A 58 -5.56 -0.64 8.41
N ALA A 59 -6.80 -1.15 8.44
CA ALA A 59 -7.44 -1.55 9.69
C ALA A 59 -6.74 -2.73 10.39
N ARG A 60 -6.29 -3.74 9.64
CA ARG A 60 -5.52 -4.88 10.20
C ARG A 60 -4.16 -4.46 10.77
N TYR A 61 -3.55 -3.41 10.20
CA TYR A 61 -2.32 -2.80 10.73
C TYR A 61 -2.57 -1.76 11.84
N GLY A 62 -3.83 -1.50 12.21
CA GLY A 62 -4.19 -0.55 13.27
C GLY A 62 -3.98 0.93 12.91
N PHE A 63 -4.06 1.26 11.62
CA PHE A 63 -3.87 2.62 11.11
C PHE A 63 -5.14 3.47 11.19
N ASP A 64 -6.29 2.85 11.49
CA ASP A 64 -7.56 3.51 11.77
C ASP A 64 -7.48 4.23 13.13
N GLN A 65 -7.71 5.55 13.11
CA GLN A 65 -7.70 6.39 14.31
C GLN A 65 -8.93 7.30 14.30
N GLY A 66 -10.04 6.78 14.83
CA GLY A 66 -11.32 7.50 14.86
C GLY A 66 -11.80 7.87 13.46
N LEU A 67 -11.89 9.17 13.17
CA LEU A 67 -12.37 9.71 11.90
C LEU A 67 -11.24 10.13 10.94
N ALA A 68 -9.98 9.94 11.35
CA ALA A 68 -8.83 10.35 10.57
C ALA A 68 -8.46 9.30 9.50
N GLY A 69 -7.84 9.78 8.44
CA GLY A 69 -7.28 8.96 7.37
C GLY A 69 -8.17 8.82 6.14
N HIS A 70 -7.50 8.70 5.00
CA HIS A 70 -8.09 8.62 3.67
C HIS A 70 -7.06 8.09 2.69
N ILE A 71 -7.57 7.39 1.67
CA ILE A 71 -6.81 6.94 0.51
C ILE A 71 -7.62 7.39 -0.69
N THR A 72 -6.97 8.03 -1.65
CA THR A 72 -7.59 8.44 -2.92
C THR A 72 -7.00 7.66 -4.08
N ALA A 73 -7.82 7.40 -5.10
CA ALA A 73 -7.39 6.83 -6.36
C ALA A 73 -8.01 7.57 -7.55
N ARG A 74 -7.19 8.06 -8.48
CA ARG A 74 -7.64 8.73 -9.69
C ARG A 74 -8.54 7.82 -10.53
N ASP A 75 -9.63 8.33 -11.07
CA ASP A 75 -10.45 7.59 -12.02
C ASP A 75 -9.72 7.42 -13.37
N PRO A 76 -9.84 6.26 -14.05
CA PRO A 76 -9.15 6.05 -15.33
C PRO A 76 -9.78 6.79 -16.52
N GLU A 77 -11.03 7.25 -16.42
CA GLU A 77 -11.73 7.98 -17.48
C GLU A 77 -11.77 9.48 -17.22
N TRP A 78 -11.93 9.88 -15.96
CA TRP A 78 -11.98 11.28 -15.54
C TRP A 78 -10.76 11.60 -14.66
N PRO A 79 -9.64 12.06 -15.26
CA PRO A 79 -8.37 12.20 -14.54
C PRO A 79 -8.40 13.23 -13.41
N ASP A 80 -9.38 14.12 -13.37
CA ASP A 80 -9.64 15.13 -12.34
C ASP A 80 -10.64 14.65 -11.27
N HIS A 81 -11.03 13.38 -11.30
CA HIS A 81 -11.90 12.75 -10.31
C HIS A 81 -11.19 11.63 -9.55
N PHE A 82 -11.57 11.46 -8.28
CA PHE A 82 -10.88 10.57 -7.36
C PHE A 82 -11.85 9.74 -6.53
N TRP A 83 -11.62 8.42 -6.52
CA TRP A 83 -12.28 7.49 -5.63
C TRP A 83 -11.73 7.64 -4.21
N VAL A 84 -12.60 7.66 -3.19
CA VAL A 84 -12.24 7.86 -1.78
C VAL A 84 -13.23 7.15 -0.85
N ASN A 85 -12.84 6.89 0.41
CA ASN A 85 -13.75 6.37 1.43
C ASN A 85 -14.79 7.42 1.89
N PRO A 86 -16.01 6.99 2.27
CA PRO A 86 -16.95 7.86 2.95
C PRO A 86 -16.47 8.19 4.36
N PHE A 87 -16.75 9.41 4.80
CA PHE A 87 -16.37 9.89 6.12
C PHE A 87 -17.18 9.18 7.22
N GLY A 88 -16.49 8.77 8.29
CA GLY A 88 -17.10 8.12 9.45
C GLY A 88 -17.36 6.62 9.32
N LYS A 89 -17.10 6.02 8.15
CA LYS A 89 -17.13 4.56 8.01
C LYS A 89 -15.78 3.98 8.43
N HIS A 90 -15.82 3.03 9.38
CA HIS A 90 -14.64 2.34 9.86
C HIS A 90 -13.94 1.58 8.73
N PHE A 91 -12.60 1.66 8.67
CA PHE A 91 -11.81 1.08 7.58
C PHE A 91 -12.03 -0.42 7.38
N SER A 92 -12.17 -1.19 8.46
CA SER A 92 -12.48 -2.64 8.40
C SER A 92 -13.85 -2.98 7.80
N ARG A 93 -14.72 -1.98 7.58
CA ARG A 93 -16.08 -2.17 7.05
C ARG A 93 -16.24 -1.63 5.63
N ILE A 94 -15.20 -1.04 5.05
CA ILE A 94 -15.23 -0.51 3.69
C ILE A 94 -15.39 -1.66 2.69
N ARG A 95 -16.21 -1.43 1.67
CA ARG A 95 -16.46 -2.30 0.51
C ARG A 95 -16.37 -1.47 -0.76
N VAL A 96 -16.28 -2.14 -1.91
CA VAL A 96 -16.30 -1.48 -3.22
C VAL A 96 -17.54 -0.59 -3.37
N SER A 97 -18.72 -1.10 -2.95
CA SER A 97 -19.99 -0.36 -3.04
C SER A 97 -20.06 0.91 -2.20
N ASP A 98 -19.14 1.10 -1.25
CA ASP A 98 -19.13 2.24 -0.34
C ASP A 98 -18.33 3.44 -0.86
N LEU A 99 -17.48 3.22 -1.86
CA LEU A 99 -16.56 4.23 -2.35
C LEU A 99 -17.31 5.38 -3.01
N LEU A 100 -16.83 6.59 -2.75
CA LEU A 100 -17.32 7.82 -3.35
C LEU A 100 -16.41 8.22 -4.50
N LEU A 101 -16.96 8.74 -5.59
CA LEU A 101 -16.20 9.48 -6.58
C LEU A 101 -16.41 10.97 -6.34
N VAL A 102 -15.32 11.71 -6.18
CA VAL A 102 -15.35 13.17 -6.01
C VAL A 102 -14.58 13.87 -7.12
N ASN A 103 -14.99 15.09 -7.49
CA ASN A 103 -14.23 15.94 -8.39
C ASN A 103 -13.06 16.64 -7.66
N ALA A 104 -12.26 17.43 -8.39
CA ALA A 104 -11.13 18.17 -7.83
C ALA A 104 -11.49 19.18 -6.72
N GLN A 105 -12.76 19.57 -6.62
CA GLN A 105 -13.28 20.47 -5.57
C GLN A 105 -13.79 19.71 -4.33
N GLY A 106 -13.77 18.37 -4.35
CA GLY A 106 -14.27 17.53 -3.26
C GLY A 106 -15.79 17.39 -3.25
N GLU A 107 -16.45 17.66 -4.37
CA GLU A 107 -17.88 17.46 -4.54
C GLU A 107 -18.14 16.03 -5.02
N ILE A 108 -19.13 15.37 -4.42
CA ILE A 108 -19.47 13.98 -4.73
C ILE A 108 -20.24 13.90 -6.05
N VAL A 109 -19.75 13.10 -6.98
CA VAL A 109 -20.39 12.82 -8.27
C VAL A 109 -20.96 11.40 -8.34
N VAL A 110 -20.42 10.46 -7.56
CA VAL A 110 -20.95 9.09 -7.40
C VAL A 110 -20.90 8.67 -5.94
N GLY A 111 -21.95 8.01 -5.47
CA GLY A 111 -22.09 7.52 -4.09
C GLY A 111 -22.86 8.47 -3.19
N GLU A 112 -23.06 8.06 -1.93
CA GLU A 112 -23.82 8.81 -0.93
C GLU A 112 -23.05 8.89 0.39
N GLY A 113 -23.20 10.01 1.10
CA GLY A 113 -22.63 10.24 2.43
C GLY A 113 -21.67 11.42 2.48
N PRO A 114 -21.12 11.73 3.67
CA PRO A 114 -20.17 12.82 3.83
C PRO A 114 -18.77 12.44 3.31
N VAL A 115 -18.03 13.42 2.79
CA VAL A 115 -16.59 13.33 2.53
C VAL A 115 -15.84 14.29 3.47
N ASN A 116 -14.63 13.93 3.88
CA ASN A 116 -13.77 14.83 4.64
C ASN A 116 -13.08 15.81 3.67
N GLN A 117 -13.70 16.99 3.45
CA GLN A 117 -13.21 17.98 2.48
C GLN A 117 -11.79 18.48 2.79
N ALA A 118 -11.49 18.72 4.07
CA ALA A 118 -10.18 19.17 4.53
C ALA A 118 -9.07 18.17 4.20
N ALA A 119 -9.31 16.89 4.49
CA ALA A 119 -8.45 15.78 4.12
C ALA A 119 -8.26 15.68 2.60
N PHE A 120 -9.38 15.75 1.86
CA PHE A 120 -9.35 15.65 0.41
C PHE A 120 -8.53 16.76 -0.25
N ALA A 121 -8.53 17.99 0.29
CA ALA A 121 -7.77 19.11 -0.25
C ALA A 121 -6.26 18.83 -0.35
N ILE A 122 -5.69 18.01 0.55
CA ILE A 122 -4.28 17.60 0.48
C ILE A 122 -4.05 16.71 -0.74
N HIS A 123 -4.85 15.66 -0.89
CA HIS A 123 -4.71 14.69 -1.98
C HIS A 123 -5.03 15.32 -3.34
N ALA A 124 -6.02 16.22 -3.42
CA ALA A 124 -6.34 16.97 -4.63
C ALA A 124 -5.12 17.77 -5.13
N ALA A 125 -4.45 18.52 -4.24
CA ALA A 125 -3.25 19.28 -4.58
C ALA A 125 -2.08 18.38 -5.04
N ILE A 126 -1.91 17.20 -4.43
CA ILE A 126 -0.91 16.23 -4.87
C ILE A 126 -1.26 15.71 -6.27
N HIS A 127 -2.50 15.31 -6.51
CA HIS A 127 -2.92 14.78 -7.81
C HIS A 127 -2.88 15.84 -8.92
N GLU A 128 -3.13 17.11 -8.61
CA GLU A 128 -2.98 18.23 -9.55
C GLU A 128 -1.51 18.48 -9.89
N ALA A 129 -0.63 18.51 -8.88
CA ALA A 129 0.80 18.72 -9.06
C ALA A 129 1.50 17.52 -9.73
N ARG A 130 0.95 16.31 -9.58
CA ARG A 130 1.54 15.04 -10.04
C ARG A 130 0.53 14.20 -10.83
N PRO A 131 0.38 14.44 -12.15
CA PRO A 131 -0.49 13.63 -13.02
C PRO A 131 -0.12 12.14 -13.06
N ASP A 132 1.15 11.81 -12.79
CA ASP A 132 1.67 10.44 -12.70
C ASP A 132 1.21 9.69 -11.43
N VAL A 133 0.78 10.43 -10.39
CA VAL A 133 0.24 9.84 -9.17
C VAL A 133 -1.20 9.39 -9.42
N ILE A 134 -1.42 8.09 -9.31
CA ILE A 134 -2.75 7.47 -9.37
C ILE A 134 -3.35 7.37 -7.98
N ALA A 135 -2.54 7.12 -6.94
CA ALA A 135 -3.06 6.98 -5.58
C ALA A 135 -2.21 7.72 -4.55
N ALA A 136 -2.87 8.23 -3.52
CA ALA A 136 -2.23 8.79 -2.34
C ALA A 136 -2.91 8.23 -1.07
N ALA A 137 -2.12 7.99 -0.02
CA ALA A 137 -2.58 7.44 1.24
C ALA A 137 -2.06 8.25 2.42
N HIS A 138 -2.95 8.59 3.34
CA HIS A 138 -2.62 9.28 4.58
C HIS A 138 -3.48 8.76 5.72
N THR A 139 -2.86 8.45 6.86
CA THR A 139 -3.54 8.17 8.12
C THR A 139 -2.77 8.76 9.30
N HIS A 140 -3.29 8.60 10.51
CA HIS A 140 -2.61 8.97 11.75
C HIS A 140 -2.02 7.75 12.46
N SER A 141 -1.47 6.81 11.68
CA SER A 141 -0.82 5.59 12.17
C SER A 141 0.17 5.90 13.30
N LEU A 142 0.22 5.01 14.29
CA LEU A 142 0.86 5.29 15.56
C LEU A 142 2.36 5.62 15.40
N TYR A 143 3.08 4.81 14.65
CA TYR A 143 4.53 4.94 14.51
C TYR A 143 4.91 6.07 13.56
N GLY A 144 4.21 6.23 12.44
CA GLY A 144 4.36 7.36 11.53
C GLY A 144 4.10 8.69 12.23
N LYS A 145 3.04 8.80 13.03
CA LYS A 145 2.77 10.00 13.83
C LYS A 145 3.84 10.23 14.89
N ALA A 146 4.26 9.19 15.63
CA ALA A 146 5.32 9.31 16.62
C ALA A 146 6.64 9.80 15.99
N TRP A 147 7.08 9.17 14.90
CA TRP A 147 8.27 9.55 14.16
C TRP A 147 8.21 10.99 13.64
N SER A 148 7.04 11.40 13.12
CA SER A 148 6.86 12.76 12.58
C SER A 148 7.15 13.87 13.60
N THR A 149 7.05 13.59 14.90
CA THR A 149 7.33 14.58 15.95
C THR A 149 8.82 14.92 16.07
N LEU A 150 9.72 14.10 15.52
CA LEU A 150 11.16 14.31 15.54
C LEU A 150 11.64 15.33 14.49
N GLY A 151 10.80 15.68 13.51
CA GLY A 151 11.12 16.72 12.52
C GLY A 151 12.32 16.38 11.63
N ARG A 152 12.49 15.10 11.25
CA ARG A 152 13.53 14.65 10.31
C ARG A 152 13.07 13.46 9.47
N THR A 153 13.81 13.21 8.38
CA THR A 153 13.66 12.02 7.55
C THR A 153 14.15 10.75 8.25
N LEU A 154 13.72 9.58 7.78
CA LEU A 154 14.22 8.27 8.20
C LEU A 154 15.67 8.04 7.77
N ASP A 155 16.39 7.29 8.59
CA ASP A 155 17.75 6.84 8.28
C ASP A 155 17.71 5.46 7.56
N PRO A 156 18.69 5.15 6.70
CA PRO A 156 18.78 3.84 6.05
C PRO A 156 19.31 2.78 7.03
N LEU A 157 18.50 2.39 8.02
CA LEU A 157 18.91 1.45 9.07
C LEU A 157 18.61 -0.02 8.73
N THR A 158 17.67 -0.28 7.83
CA THR A 158 17.30 -1.63 7.41
C THR A 158 17.20 -1.73 5.89
N GLN A 159 17.24 -2.96 5.37
CA GLN A 159 16.98 -3.19 3.95
C GLN A 159 15.61 -2.62 3.53
N ASP A 160 14.61 -2.74 4.40
CA ASP A 160 13.26 -2.25 4.16
C ASP A 160 13.20 -0.71 4.16
N SER A 161 13.92 -0.04 5.07
CA SER A 161 13.94 1.43 5.10
C SER A 161 14.68 2.03 3.89
N CYS A 162 15.55 1.26 3.24
CA CYS A 162 16.17 1.65 1.98
C CYS A 162 15.16 1.81 0.84
N ALA A 163 13.94 1.25 0.93
CA ALA A 163 12.86 1.54 -0.02
C ALA A 163 12.53 3.05 -0.13
N PHE A 164 12.88 3.83 0.89
CA PHE A 164 12.65 5.29 0.96
C PHE A 164 13.95 6.11 0.92
N TYR A 165 15.12 5.49 0.79
CA TYR A 165 16.40 6.22 0.86
C TYR A 165 16.46 7.31 -0.22
N GLN A 166 16.61 8.56 0.20
CA GLN A 166 16.57 9.77 -0.64
C GLN A 166 15.25 10.00 -1.43
N ASP A 167 14.23 9.18 -1.18
CA ASP A 167 12.94 9.18 -1.87
C ASP A 167 11.76 9.43 -0.90
N HIS A 168 12.01 10.18 0.17
CA HIS A 168 10.96 10.76 1.00
C HIS A 168 11.38 12.14 1.52
N ALA A 169 10.41 13.01 1.75
CA ALA A 169 10.63 14.38 2.19
C ALA A 169 10.20 14.61 3.65
N LEU A 170 10.59 15.75 4.21
CA LEU A 170 10.03 16.32 5.43
C LEU A 170 9.21 17.56 5.07
N PHE A 171 7.99 17.62 5.57
CA PHE A 171 7.18 18.83 5.60
C PHE A 171 7.19 19.42 7.02
N ASP A 172 7.92 20.54 7.21
CA ASP A 172 8.11 21.24 8.48
C ASP A 172 7.37 22.59 8.49
N ASP A 173 6.06 22.55 8.25
CA ASP A 173 5.19 23.75 8.30
C ASP A 173 3.79 23.38 8.82
N PHE A 174 3.74 22.65 9.95
CA PHE A 174 2.48 22.29 10.60
C PHE A 174 1.81 23.52 11.23
N ARG A 175 0.56 23.79 10.82
CA ARG A 175 -0.20 24.97 11.26
C ARG A 175 -1.53 24.64 11.97
N GLY A 176 -1.71 23.38 12.38
CA GLY A 176 -2.95 22.90 13.02
C GLY A 176 -3.81 22.09 12.07
N VAL A 177 -5.13 22.10 12.30
CA VAL A 177 -6.08 21.36 11.44
C VAL A 177 -6.10 22.00 10.06
N VAL A 178 -5.89 21.18 9.03
CA VAL A 178 -5.96 21.58 7.62
C VAL A 178 -7.38 22.08 7.34
N LEU A 179 -7.56 23.40 7.26
CA LEU A 179 -8.84 24.02 6.86
C LEU A 179 -8.69 24.84 5.58
N ASP A 180 -7.47 24.93 5.05
CA ASP A 180 -7.09 25.77 3.91
C ASP A 180 -6.39 24.94 2.83
N THR A 181 -6.87 25.10 1.59
CA THR A 181 -6.24 24.60 0.35
C THR A 181 -4.76 24.95 0.23
N GLY A 182 -4.31 26.05 0.82
CA GLY A 182 -2.92 26.46 0.82
C GLY A 182 -1.98 25.43 1.46
N GLU A 183 -2.42 24.63 2.42
CA GLU A 183 -1.58 23.58 3.02
C GLU A 183 -1.37 22.40 2.07
N GLY A 184 -2.41 21.97 1.34
CA GLY A 184 -2.29 20.92 0.33
C GLY A 184 -1.22 21.25 -0.72
N ALA A 185 -1.21 22.49 -1.22
CA ALA A 185 -0.20 22.94 -2.18
C ALA A 185 1.23 22.94 -1.60
N ARG A 186 1.41 23.32 -0.33
CA ARG A 186 2.73 23.28 0.33
C ARG A 186 3.20 21.85 0.60
N ILE A 187 2.28 20.94 0.96
CA ILE A 187 2.58 19.51 1.09
C ILE A 187 2.98 18.91 -0.26
N ALA A 188 2.22 19.20 -1.33
CA ALA A 188 2.55 18.75 -2.67
C ALA A 188 3.93 19.26 -3.13
N ALA A 189 4.25 20.52 -2.85
CA ALA A 189 5.57 21.09 -3.12
C ALA A 189 6.69 20.40 -2.32
N ALA A 190 6.46 20.09 -1.04
CA ALA A 190 7.43 19.38 -0.20
C ALA A 190 7.64 17.93 -0.65
N LEU A 191 6.57 17.23 -1.03
CA LEU A 191 6.64 15.89 -1.62
C LEU A 191 7.51 15.91 -2.89
N GLY A 192 7.28 16.90 -3.77
CA GLY A 192 8.01 17.01 -5.03
C GLY A 192 7.81 15.77 -5.89
N GLU A 193 8.90 15.17 -6.36
CA GLU A 193 8.89 13.93 -7.15
C GLU A 193 8.90 12.65 -6.30
N ARG A 194 9.04 12.77 -4.98
CA ARG A 194 9.26 11.64 -4.08
C ARG A 194 7.97 10.84 -3.83
N ARG A 195 8.12 9.60 -3.36
CA ARG A 195 6.96 8.73 -3.05
C ARG A 195 6.31 9.00 -1.70
N ALA A 196 7.00 9.68 -0.79
CA ALA A 196 6.52 9.86 0.58
C ALA A 196 6.95 11.19 1.18
N VAL A 197 6.17 11.65 2.16
CA VAL A 197 6.50 12.82 2.96
C VAL A 197 6.11 12.58 4.42
N ILE A 198 7.02 12.92 5.32
CA ILE A 198 6.76 12.98 6.76
C ILE A 198 6.20 14.36 7.06
N LEU A 199 4.97 14.40 7.56
CA LEU A 199 4.26 15.62 7.93
C LEU A 199 4.54 15.89 9.41
N LYS A 200 5.48 16.79 9.72
CA LYS A 200 5.94 17.02 11.10
C LYS A 200 4.76 17.28 12.03
N ASN A 201 4.75 16.61 13.18
CA ASN A 201 3.68 16.66 14.19
C ASN A 201 2.29 16.17 13.73
N HIS A 202 2.16 15.58 12.53
CA HIS A 202 0.89 15.16 11.96
C HIS A 202 0.87 13.66 11.63
N GLY A 203 1.84 13.18 10.84
CA GLY A 203 1.86 11.78 10.39
C GLY A 203 2.76 11.58 9.17
N ILE A 204 2.40 10.60 8.34
CA ILE A 204 3.08 10.27 7.10
C ILE A 204 2.07 10.26 5.94
N LEU A 205 2.55 10.50 4.73
CA LEU A 205 1.77 10.41 3.51
C LEU A 205 2.60 9.71 2.44
N THR A 206 1.98 8.83 1.67
CA THR A 206 2.58 8.19 0.49
C THR A 206 1.76 8.49 -0.76
N ALA A 207 2.43 8.53 -1.90
CA ALA A 207 1.84 8.74 -3.21
C ALA A 207 2.54 7.83 -4.23
N GLY A 208 1.79 7.29 -5.19
CA GLY A 208 2.35 6.35 -6.14
C GLY A 208 1.55 6.15 -7.43
N PRO A 209 2.13 5.41 -8.38
CA PRO A 209 1.54 5.17 -9.69
C PRO A 209 0.37 4.15 -9.66
N SER A 210 0.08 3.56 -8.50
CA SER A 210 -1.03 2.65 -8.30
C SER A 210 -1.44 2.62 -6.82
N ILE A 211 -2.64 2.09 -6.53
CA ILE A 211 -3.16 1.95 -5.15
C ILE A 211 -2.25 1.01 -4.36
N GLU A 212 -1.85 -0.09 -4.99
CA GLU A 212 -0.98 -1.12 -4.42
C GLU A 212 0.36 -0.53 -3.99
N ALA A 213 0.97 0.29 -4.85
CA ALA A 213 2.22 0.97 -4.54
C ALA A 213 2.06 1.95 -3.37
N ALA A 214 1.07 2.86 -3.43
CA ALA A 214 0.84 3.84 -2.38
C ALA A 214 0.53 3.18 -1.02
N ALA A 215 -0.35 2.18 -1.00
CA ALA A 215 -0.76 1.47 0.21
C ALA A 215 0.37 0.61 0.80
N TRP A 216 1.10 -0.14 -0.02
CA TRP A 216 2.25 -0.91 0.46
C TRP A 216 3.34 -0.01 1.01
N TRP A 217 3.69 1.07 0.30
CA TRP A 217 4.67 2.03 0.80
C TRP A 217 4.22 2.67 2.10
N TYR A 218 2.93 2.90 2.32
CA TYR A 218 2.44 3.39 3.60
C TYR A 218 2.70 2.39 4.74
N ILE A 219 2.35 1.12 4.52
CA ILE A 219 2.59 0.02 5.48
C ILE A 219 4.08 -0.11 5.78
N ALA A 220 4.92 -0.12 4.74
CA ALA A 220 6.37 -0.26 4.87
C ALA A 220 6.99 0.97 5.56
N LEU A 221 6.48 2.18 5.30
CA LEU A 221 6.97 3.41 5.92
C LEU A 221 6.64 3.46 7.41
N ASP A 222 5.42 3.10 7.80
CA ASP A 222 5.02 3.03 9.22
C ASP A 222 5.84 1.97 9.97
N ASN A 223 6.12 0.82 9.33
CA ASN A 223 7.01 -0.20 9.88
C ASN A 223 8.47 0.30 10.01
N ALA A 224 8.97 1.05 9.03
CA ALA A 224 10.31 1.65 9.12
C ALA A 224 10.41 2.68 10.26
N CYS A 225 9.38 3.50 10.45
CA CYS A 225 9.24 4.39 11.61
C CYS A 225 9.28 3.59 12.92
N HIS A 226 8.53 2.48 13.01
CA HIS A 226 8.52 1.63 14.21
C HIS A 226 9.91 1.05 14.52
N ALA A 227 10.56 0.47 13.51
CA ALA A 227 11.89 -0.12 13.66
C ALA A 227 12.92 0.92 14.12
N GLN A 228 12.89 2.12 13.55
CA GLN A 228 13.82 3.19 13.91
C GLN A 228 13.57 3.74 15.32
N LEU A 229 12.31 3.93 15.73
CA LEU A 229 11.96 4.32 17.10
C LEU A 229 12.50 3.30 18.13
N LEU A 230 12.33 2.01 17.86
CA LEU A 230 12.83 0.95 18.75
C LEU A 230 14.36 0.90 18.78
N ALA A 231 15.02 1.06 17.62
CA ALA A 231 16.47 1.05 17.55
C ALA A 231 17.10 2.22 18.33
N GLU A 232 16.53 3.43 18.22
CA GLU A 232 17.00 4.62 18.92
C GLU A 232 16.67 4.59 20.42
N ALA A 233 15.58 3.93 20.82
CA ALA A 233 15.28 3.67 22.22
C ALA A 233 16.25 2.65 22.84
N ALA A 234 16.68 1.64 22.06
CA ALA A 234 17.60 0.60 22.52
C ALA A 234 19.08 1.05 22.53
N GLY A 235 19.46 2.01 21.68
CA GLY A 235 20.82 2.53 21.60
C GLY A 235 21.06 3.45 20.40
N THR A 236 22.30 3.51 19.93
CA THR A 236 22.66 4.29 18.73
C THR A 236 22.74 3.36 17.52
N PRO A 237 21.79 3.43 16.56
CA PRO A 237 21.84 2.59 15.37
C PRO A 237 22.99 2.97 14.44
N GLN A 238 23.44 2.01 13.63
CA GLN A 238 24.44 2.22 12.58
C GLN A 238 23.77 2.23 11.22
N ALA A 239 23.90 3.33 10.48
CA ALA A 239 23.30 3.45 9.16
C ALA A 239 24.01 2.57 8.12
N ILE A 240 23.24 2.05 7.17
CA ILE A 240 23.76 1.38 5.98
C ILE A 240 24.56 2.43 5.17
N PRO A 241 25.78 2.09 4.70
CA PRO A 241 26.59 3.00 3.88
C PRO A 241 25.85 3.50 2.63
N HIS A 242 26.15 4.72 2.20
CA HIS A 242 25.44 5.40 1.11
C HIS A 242 25.34 4.59 -0.20
N ASP A 243 26.45 3.98 -0.63
CA ASP A 243 26.51 3.16 -1.83
C ASP A 243 25.63 1.90 -1.72
N VAL A 244 25.65 1.25 -0.55
CA VAL A 244 24.81 0.07 -0.27
C VAL A 244 23.33 0.46 -0.17
N ALA A 245 23.00 1.57 0.48
CA ALA A 245 21.64 2.06 0.62
C ALA A 245 21.05 2.47 -0.75
N THR A 246 21.84 3.12 -1.60
CA THR A 246 21.45 3.49 -2.97
C THR A 246 21.17 2.26 -3.81
N LEU A 247 22.08 1.27 -3.82
CA LEU A 247 21.88 0.02 -4.55
C LEU A 247 20.65 -0.74 -4.03
N THR A 248 20.46 -0.77 -2.71
CA THR A 248 19.32 -1.45 -2.10
C THR A 248 18.01 -0.77 -2.48
N HIS A 249 17.98 0.58 -2.48
CA HIS A 249 16.83 1.35 -2.94
C HIS A 249 16.41 0.97 -4.37
N GLU A 250 17.38 0.83 -5.29
CA GLU A 250 17.10 0.40 -6.66
C GLU A 250 16.50 -1.00 -6.77
N GLN A 251 16.77 -1.88 -5.79
CA GLN A 251 16.31 -3.26 -5.75
C GLN A 251 14.92 -3.40 -5.11
N VAL A 252 14.69 -2.71 -3.98
CA VAL A 252 13.48 -2.90 -3.17
C VAL A 252 12.47 -1.76 -3.28
N GLY A 253 12.90 -0.61 -3.81
CA GLY A 253 12.07 0.59 -3.95
C GLY A 253 11.21 0.62 -5.21
N ARG A 254 11.19 -0.39 -6.08
CA ARG A 254 10.43 -0.30 -7.35
C ARG A 254 8.92 -0.52 -7.15
N PRO A 255 8.04 0.16 -7.91
CA PRO A 255 6.59 -0.08 -7.87
C PRO A 255 6.20 -1.54 -8.12
N GLY A 256 6.94 -2.26 -8.97
CA GLY A 256 6.71 -3.69 -9.21
C GLY A 256 6.81 -4.52 -7.93
N GLY A 257 7.83 -4.30 -7.09
CA GLY A 257 7.95 -5.00 -5.81
C GLY A 257 6.81 -4.66 -4.84
N ALA A 258 6.37 -3.40 -4.85
CA ALA A 258 5.24 -2.95 -4.02
C ALA A 258 3.92 -3.63 -4.43
N LEU A 259 3.70 -3.81 -5.73
CA LEU A 259 2.55 -4.56 -6.24
C LEU A 259 2.50 -5.98 -5.68
N PHE A 260 3.59 -6.75 -5.78
CA PHE A 260 3.58 -8.14 -5.30
C PHE A 260 3.42 -8.25 -3.79
N ALA A 261 4.03 -7.32 -3.04
CA ALA A 261 3.85 -7.25 -1.60
C ALA A 261 2.38 -6.98 -1.24
N PHE A 262 1.72 -6.05 -1.95
CA PHE A 262 0.30 -5.76 -1.76
C PHE A 262 -0.59 -6.94 -2.17
N GLU A 263 -0.37 -7.56 -3.34
CA GLU A 263 -1.16 -8.69 -3.83
C GLU A 263 -1.08 -9.88 -2.86
N SER A 264 0.09 -10.15 -2.27
CA SER A 264 0.22 -11.19 -1.23
C SER A 264 -0.65 -10.92 0.00
N LEU A 265 -0.84 -9.66 0.40
CA LEU A 265 -1.71 -9.28 1.52
C LEU A 265 -3.18 -9.27 1.10
N LEU A 266 -3.47 -8.84 -0.13
CA LEU A 266 -4.80 -8.83 -0.73
C LEU A 266 -5.38 -10.24 -0.77
N GLU A 267 -4.63 -11.23 -1.25
CA GLU A 267 -5.11 -12.62 -1.36
C GLU A 267 -5.61 -13.14 -0.01
N GLY A 268 -4.79 -13.00 1.05
CA GLY A 268 -5.18 -13.42 2.40
C GLY A 268 -6.29 -12.58 3.03
N LEU A 269 -6.43 -11.30 2.66
CA LEU A 269 -7.55 -10.47 3.09
C LEU A 269 -8.85 -10.94 2.44
N VAL A 270 -8.87 -11.07 1.11
CA VAL A 270 -10.07 -11.43 0.33
C VAL A 270 -10.58 -12.82 0.70
N GLU A 271 -9.69 -13.77 0.96
CA GLU A 271 -10.07 -15.09 1.47
C GLU A 271 -10.81 -15.00 2.81
N ALA A 272 -10.32 -14.16 3.73
CA ALA A 272 -10.89 -14.01 5.06
C ALA A 272 -12.14 -13.11 5.09
N GLU A 273 -12.23 -12.15 4.17
CA GLU A 273 -13.22 -11.05 4.18
C GLU A 273 -13.76 -10.77 2.77
N PRO A 274 -14.42 -11.73 2.12
CA PRO A 274 -14.82 -11.62 0.70
C PRO A 274 -15.84 -10.50 0.44
N ASP A 275 -16.55 -10.03 1.46
CA ASP A 275 -17.50 -8.91 1.33
C ASP A 275 -16.82 -7.57 0.99
N VAL A 276 -15.50 -7.46 1.10
CA VAL A 276 -14.76 -6.26 0.66
C VAL A 276 -14.95 -5.96 -0.83
N LEU A 277 -15.16 -6.99 -1.66
CA LEU A 277 -15.31 -6.86 -3.12
C LEU A 277 -16.76 -6.62 -3.58
N THR A 278 -17.69 -6.50 -2.62
CA THR A 278 -19.12 -6.24 -2.90
C THR A 278 -19.44 -4.77 -3.06
#